data_AF-A0A5E8H8B8-F1
#
_entry.id   AF-A0A5E8H8B8-F1
#
_cell.length_a   1.000
_cell.length_b   1.000
_cell.length_c   1.000
_cell.angle_alpha   90.00
_cell.angle_beta   90.00
_cell.angle_gamma   90.00
#
_symmetry.space_group_name_H-M   'P 1'
#
loop_
_entity.id
_entity.type
_entity.pdbx_description
1 polymer ?
#
loop_
_entity_poly.entity_id
_entity_poly.type
_entity_poly.pdbx_seq_one_letter_code
_entity_poly.pdbx_strand_id
1 'polypeptide(L)'
;MEWKQLLSLDEKELEDPNLAEEFNLVGHPEYPYISNLPPEETLEILKEFVMAEGHQVNLKNLLSYAPILEITLIKKNLPSIYG
;
A
#
# COMPACT_ATOMS: atom_id res chain seq x y z
N MET A 1 -8.80 1.45 8.64
CA MET A 1 -8.42 0.42 9.62
C MET A 1 -6.96 0.58 10.03
N GLU A 2 -6.52 0.00 11.13
CA GLU A 2 -5.10 -0.09 11.49
C GLU A 2 -4.45 -1.26 10.75
N TRP A 3 -3.17 -1.15 10.38
CA TRP A 3 -2.48 -2.19 9.60
C TRP A 3 -2.51 -3.57 10.29
N LYS A 4 -2.49 -3.60 11.62
CA LYS A 4 -2.56 -4.85 12.40
C LYS A 4 -3.88 -5.59 12.21
N GLN A 5 -4.95 -4.88 11.89
CA GLN A 5 -6.26 -5.49 11.63
C GLN A 5 -6.25 -6.28 10.31
N LEU A 6 -5.38 -5.92 9.36
CA LEU A 6 -5.21 -6.67 8.11
C LEU A 6 -4.74 -8.11 8.36
N LEU A 7 -3.98 -8.34 9.44
CA LEU A 7 -3.50 -9.67 9.81
C LEU A 7 -4.60 -10.60 10.36
N SER A 8 -5.73 -10.03 10.76
CA SER A 8 -6.87 -10.78 11.29
C SER A 8 -7.98 -11.04 10.28
N LEU A 9 -7.90 -10.43 9.10
CA LEU A 9 -8.89 -10.62 8.03
C LEU A 9 -8.73 -11.99 7.39
N ASP A 10 -9.85 -12.60 7.02
CA ASP A 10 -9.85 -13.80 6.21
C ASP A 10 -9.63 -13.48 4.72
N GLU A 11 -9.39 -14.51 3.90
CA GLU A 11 -9.11 -14.31 2.48
C GLU A 11 -10.30 -13.67 1.72
N LYS A 12 -11.54 -13.92 2.17
CA LYS A 12 -12.72 -13.36 1.50
C LYS A 12 -12.84 -11.86 1.79
N GLU A 13 -12.56 -11.44 3.01
CA GLU A 13 -12.51 -10.04 3.40
C GLU A 13 -11.39 -9.29 2.65
N LEU A 14 -10.24 -9.92 2.44
CA LEU A 14 -9.16 -9.31 1.65
C LEU A 14 -9.54 -9.08 0.18
N GLU A 15 -10.46 -9.88 -0.35
CA GLU A 15 -10.97 -9.74 -1.72
C GLU A 15 -12.17 -8.80 -1.83
N ASP A 16 -12.79 -8.41 -0.72
CA ASP A 16 -13.94 -7.49 -0.70
C ASP A 16 -13.50 -6.07 -1.13
N PRO A 17 -14.02 -5.54 -2.25
CA PRO A 17 -13.69 -4.20 -2.71
C PRO A 17 -14.16 -3.10 -1.75
N ASN A 18 -15.17 -3.34 -0.91
CA ASN A 18 -15.69 -2.32 0.00
C ASN A 18 -14.71 -1.99 1.14
N LEU A 19 -13.85 -2.95 1.50
CA LEU A 19 -12.86 -2.76 2.56
C LEU A 19 -11.60 -2.03 2.05
N ALA A 20 -11.45 -1.84 0.74
CA ALA A 20 -10.29 -1.18 0.15
C ALA A 20 -10.11 0.27 0.62
N GLU A 21 -11.21 0.98 0.87
CA GLU A 21 -11.20 2.36 1.36
C GLU A 21 -10.64 2.49 2.78
N GLU A 22 -10.61 1.39 3.53
CA GLU A 22 -10.09 1.37 4.89
C GLU A 22 -8.59 1.04 4.96
N PHE A 23 -7.94 0.78 3.82
CA PHE A 23 -6.55 0.39 3.74
C PHE A 23 -5.61 1.44 4.37
N ASN A 24 -4.70 0.97 5.21
CA ASN A 24 -3.73 1.83 5.89
C ASN A 24 -2.52 1.00 6.31
N LEU A 25 -1.31 1.52 6.04
CA LEU A 25 -0.04 0.94 6.44
C LEU A 25 0.79 1.86 7.36
N VAL A 26 0.18 2.92 7.90
CA VAL A 26 0.83 3.80 8.87
C VAL A 26 1.33 2.98 10.07
N GLY A 27 2.60 3.17 10.42
CA GLY A 27 3.26 2.41 11.48
C GLY A 27 3.58 0.94 11.15
N HIS A 28 3.44 0.49 9.90
CA HIS A 28 3.86 -0.86 9.49
C HIS A 28 5.40 -0.96 9.43
N PRO A 29 6.04 -1.90 10.13
CA PRO A 29 7.50 -1.94 10.29
C PRO A 29 8.25 -2.29 8.99
N GLU A 30 7.63 -3.05 8.09
CA GLU A 30 8.25 -3.44 6.80
C GLU A 30 8.13 -2.36 5.70
N TYR A 31 7.31 -1.33 5.93
CA TYR A 31 7.09 -0.25 4.95
C TYR A 31 7.43 1.11 5.57
N PRO A 32 8.69 1.35 6.00
CA PRO A 32 9.06 2.57 6.72
C PRO A 32 8.75 3.86 5.96
N TYR A 33 8.82 3.90 4.63
CA TYR A 33 8.50 5.12 3.88
C TYR A 33 6.99 5.32 3.76
N ILE A 34 6.24 4.30 3.35
CA ILE A 34 4.76 4.35 3.33
C ILE A 34 4.21 4.65 4.72
N SER A 35 4.82 4.10 5.78
CA SER A 35 4.35 4.26 7.16
C SER A 35 4.34 5.71 7.65
N ASN A 36 5.09 6.59 6.97
CA ASN A 36 5.19 8.03 7.25
C ASN A 36 4.36 8.90 6.29
N LEU A 37 3.71 8.30 5.28
CA LEU A 37 2.82 9.02 4.38
C LEU A 37 1.40 9.09 4.93
N PRO A 38 0.62 10.11 4.55
CA PRO A 38 -0.82 10.12 4.78
C PRO A 38 -1.47 8.86 4.20
N PRO A 39 -2.38 8.19 4.93
CA PRO A 39 -3.09 7.01 4.43
C PRO A 39 -3.81 7.26 3.10
N GLU A 40 -4.45 8.43 2.96
CA GLU A 40 -5.19 8.83 1.76
C GLU A 40 -4.28 8.90 0.53
N GLU A 41 -3.10 9.51 0.65
CA GLU A 41 -2.11 9.61 -0.43
C GLU A 41 -1.57 8.23 -0.83
N THR A 42 -1.26 7.39 0.16
CA THR A 42 -0.82 6.01 -0.09
C THR A 42 -1.89 5.22 -0.83
N LEU A 43 -3.14 5.33 -0.39
CA LEU A 43 -4.26 4.63 -0.99
C LEU A 43 -4.50 5.08 -2.43
N GLU A 44 -4.46 6.38 -2.70
CA GLU A 44 -4.63 6.94 -4.05
C GLU A 44 -3.58 6.36 -5.01
N ILE A 45 -2.29 6.40 -4.63
CA ILE A 45 -1.19 5.88 -5.46
C ILE A 45 -1.35 4.37 -5.72
N LEU A 46 -1.68 3.59 -4.69
CA LEU A 46 -1.85 2.15 -4.86
C LEU A 46 -3.07 1.80 -5.71
N LYS A 47 -4.17 2.55 -5.60
CA LYS A 47 -5.33 2.40 -6.49
C LYS A 47 -4.94 2.65 -7.94
N GLU A 48 -4.15 3.68 -8.22
CA GLU A 48 -3.66 3.95 -9.57
C GLU A 48 -2.87 2.76 -10.13
N PHE A 49 -1.96 2.17 -9.35
CA PHE A 49 -1.19 0.99 -9.79
C PHE A 49 -2.08 -0.22 -10.08
N VAL A 50 -2.99 -0.54 -9.15
CA VAL A 50 -3.92 -1.66 -9.28
C VAL A 50 -4.82 -1.49 -10.51
N MET A 51 -5.36 -0.28 -10.72
CA MET A 51 -6.22 0.03 -11.86
C MET A 51 -5.46 0.06 -13.18
N ALA A 52 -4.21 0.54 -13.20
CA ALA A 52 -3.37 0.56 -14.39
C ALA A 52 -3.06 -0.86 -14.90
N GLU A 53 -2.95 -1.84 -14.01
CA GLU A 53 -2.77 -3.25 -14.36
C GLU A 53 -4.11 -3.99 -14.62
N GLY A 54 -5.24 -3.28 -14.55
CA GLY A 54 -6.57 -3.82 -14.83
C GLY A 54 -7.11 -4.74 -13.73
N HIS A 55 -6.55 -4.67 -12.53
CA HIS A 55 -7.00 -5.44 -11.38
C HIS A 55 -8.12 -4.73 -10.63
N GLN A 56 -8.93 -5.50 -9.91
CA GLN A 56 -9.95 -4.96 -9.02
C GLN A 56 -9.29 -4.32 -7.79
N VAL A 57 -9.78 -3.16 -7.38
CA VAL A 57 -9.33 -2.51 -6.14
C VAL A 57 -9.91 -3.26 -4.93
N ASN A 58 -9.07 -4.01 -4.24
CA ASN A 58 -9.35 -4.69 -2.97
C ASN A 58 -8.07 -4.75 -2.11
N LEU A 59 -8.20 -5.13 -0.83
CA LEU A 59 -7.06 -5.16 0.09
C LEU A 59 -5.94 -6.09 -0.37
N LYS A 60 -6.29 -7.27 -0.92
CA LYS A 60 -5.33 -8.25 -1.46
C LYS A 60 -4.43 -7.66 -2.54
N ASN A 61 -5.04 -6.96 -3.50
CA ASN A 61 -4.29 -6.34 -4.58
C ASN A 61 -3.50 -5.13 -4.06
N LEU A 62 -4.10 -4.25 -3.25
CA LEU A 62 -3.39 -3.11 -2.64
C LEU A 62 -2.13 -3.55 -1.87
N LEU A 63 -2.24 -4.60 -1.05
CA LEU A 63 -1.11 -5.20 -0.33
C LEU A 63 -0.03 -5.74 -1.27
N SER A 64 -0.42 -6.29 -2.42
CA SER A 64 0.53 -6.81 -3.42
C SER A 64 1.36 -5.70 -4.08
N TYR A 65 0.83 -4.47 -4.18
CA TYR A 65 1.57 -3.32 -4.73
C TYR A 65 2.29 -2.47 -3.69
N ALA A 66 1.98 -2.60 -2.40
CA ALA A 66 2.67 -1.87 -1.33
C ALA A 66 4.21 -2.00 -1.38
N PRO A 67 4.81 -3.20 -1.61
CA PRO A 67 6.26 -3.32 -1.77
C PRO A 67 6.84 -2.52 -2.96
N ILE A 68 6.08 -2.41 -4.06
CA ILE A 68 6.52 -1.67 -5.25
C ILE A 68 6.55 -0.17 -4.96
N LEU A 69 5.52 0.34 -4.29
CA LEU A 69 5.48 1.73 -3.84
C LEU A 69 6.64 2.01 -2.86
N GLU A 70 6.87 1.14 -1.89
CA GLU A 70 7.95 1.28 -0.91
C GLU A 70 9.32 1.37 -1.60
N ILE A 71 9.63 0.45 -2.53
CA ILE A 71 10.87 0.48 -3.31
C ILE A 71 11.00 1.77 -4.13
N THR A 72 9.90 2.27 -4.68
CA THR A 72 9.88 3.52 -5.45
C THR A 72 10.22 4.72 -4.56
N LEU A 73 9.67 4.77 -3.34
CA LEU A 73 9.97 5.81 -2.36
C LEU A 73 11.42 5.73 -1.86
N ILE A 74 11.93 4.51 -1.63
CA ILE A 74 13.35 4.28 -1.30
C ILE A 74 14.23 4.85 -2.42
N LYS A 75 13.97 4.50 -3.68
CA LYS A 75 14.77 4.96 -4.83
C LYS A 75 14.73 6.48 -5.02
N LYS A 76 13.59 7.12 -4.78
CA LYS A 76 13.48 8.59 -4.82
C LYS A 76 14.25 9.28 -3.68
N ASN A 77 14.36 8.62 -2.52
CA ASN A 77 15.04 9.15 -1.34
C ASN A 77 16.51 8.72 -1.23
N LEU A 78 17.00 7.82 -2.09
CA LEU A 78 18.43 7.51 -2.15
C LEU A 78 19.17 8.75 -2.66
N PRO A 79 20.14 9.31 -1.90
CA PRO A 79 20.97 10.39 -2.40
C PRO A 79 21.68 9.91 -3.67
N SER A 80 21.64 10.72 -4.73
CA SER A 80 22.35 10.42 -5.99
C SER A 80 23.83 10.21 -5.67
N ILE A 81 24.30 8.97 -5.80
CA ILE A 81 25.73 8.63 -5.72
C ILE A 81 26.50 9.07 -6.98
N TYR A 82 25.81 9.62 -7.97
CA TYR A 82 26.40 10.35 -9.09
C TYR A 82 26.38 11.83 -8.74
N GLY A 83 27.38 12.25 -7.97
CA GLY A 83 27.82 13.64 -7.83
C GLY A 83 29.00 13.90 -8.74
#